data_AF-A0A354XEW2-F1
#
_entry.id   AF-A0A354XEW2-F1
#
_cell.length_a   1.000
_cell.length_b   1.000
_cell.length_c   1.000
_cell.angle_alpha   90.00
_cell.angle_beta   90.00
_cell.angle_gamma   90.00
#
_symmetry.space_group_name_H-M   'P 1'
#
loop_
_entity.id
_entity.type
_entity.pdbx_description
1 polymer ?
#
loop_
_entity_poly.entity_id
_entity_poly.type
_entity_poly.pdbx_seq_one_letter_code
_entity_poly.pdbx_strand_id
1 'polypeptide(L)'
;MYPIARSLLFRLDPETTHSMALNALDALHKVGGIKRVYGEPVSDPVELMGLRFPNRVGLAAGLDKNADHLDALGELGFGFVEVGTVTPKAQPGNPKPRLFRLVGHEAIINRFGFNNKGVEHLVAQVKKRHYNGIVGINIGKNLTTSVEHALDDYLACLNAVHGSADYIAVNISSPNTPGLRTLQFGEQLDALLGPIRAKSRELDAQAGRNVPLLVKIAPDMSEEEVALVAGSIARNELDGVIA
;
A
#
# COMPACT_ATOMS: atom_id res chain seq x y z
N MET A 1 -10.16 5.03 26.99
CA MET A 1 -8.85 5.67 26.73
C MET A 1 -8.75 6.31 25.34
N TYR A 2 -9.24 5.66 24.27
CA TYR A 2 -9.14 6.18 22.89
C TYR A 2 -9.66 7.62 22.68
N PRO A 3 -10.82 8.05 23.21
CA PRO A 3 -11.30 9.43 23.00
C PRO A 3 -10.37 10.50 23.55
N ILE A 4 -9.73 10.23 24.70
CA ILE A 4 -8.79 11.16 25.34
C ILE A 4 -7.50 11.24 24.53
N ALA A 5 -6.94 10.09 24.15
CA ALA A 5 -5.75 10.03 23.30
C ALA A 5 -5.99 10.75 21.96
N ARG A 6 -7.12 10.48 21.30
CA ARG A 6 -7.53 11.17 20.07
C ARG A 6 -7.61 12.69 20.27
N SER A 7 -8.25 13.15 21.35
CA SER A 7 -8.38 14.58 21.65
C SER A 7 -7.03 15.27 21.81
N LEU A 8 -6.08 14.64 22.51
CA LEU A 8 -4.73 15.18 22.68
C LEU A 8 -3.93 15.18 21.37
N LEU A 9 -3.94 14.05 20.66
CA LEU A 9 -3.24 13.88 19.38
C LEU A 9 -3.77 14.84 18.30
N PHE A 10 -5.05 15.19 18.34
CA PHE A 10 -5.66 16.10 17.36
C PHE A 10 -5.25 17.56 17.54
N ARG A 11 -4.60 17.91 18.67
CA ARG A 11 -4.01 19.24 18.91
C ARG A 11 -2.62 19.42 18.30
N LEU A 12 -2.01 18.34 17.81
CA LEU A 12 -0.69 18.34 17.19
C LEU A 12 -0.79 18.33 15.66
N ASP A 13 0.29 18.77 15.00
CA ASP A 13 0.46 18.64 13.55
C ASP A 13 0.16 17.20 13.09
N PRO A 14 -0.65 16.99 12.03
CA PRO A 14 -1.08 15.67 11.63
C PRO A 14 0.05 14.70 11.28
N GLU A 15 1.08 15.16 10.60
CA GLU A 15 2.20 14.31 10.19
C GLU A 15 3.08 13.93 11.39
N THR A 16 3.30 14.88 12.32
CA THR A 16 3.98 14.63 13.59
C THR A 16 3.21 13.62 14.44
N THR A 17 1.89 13.78 14.53
CA THR A 17 1.02 12.86 15.26
C THR A 17 1.09 11.45 14.70
N HIS A 18 1.11 11.32 13.38
CA HIS A 18 1.19 10.04 12.69
C HIS A 18 2.47 9.28 13.10
N SER A 19 3.63 9.93 13.03
CA SER A 19 4.89 9.33 13.48
C SER A 19 4.89 9.00 14.98
N MET A 20 4.36 9.90 15.82
CA MET A 20 4.26 9.65 17.26
C MET A 20 3.37 8.45 17.59
N ALA A 21 2.23 8.32 16.90
CA ALA A 21 1.29 7.23 17.14
C ALA A 21 1.89 5.87 16.77
N LEU A 22 2.60 5.78 15.64
CA LEU A 22 3.28 4.55 15.22
C LEU A 22 4.43 4.17 16.17
N ASN A 23 5.25 5.13 16.58
CA ASN A 23 6.31 4.88 17.56
C ASN A 23 5.76 4.45 18.93
N ALA A 24 4.63 5.04 19.36
CA ALA A 24 3.96 4.63 20.60
C ALA A 24 3.38 3.22 20.48
N LEU A 25 2.85 2.86 19.31
CA LEU A 25 2.36 1.51 19.02
C LEU A 25 3.50 0.50 19.07
N ASP A 26 4.68 0.80 18.49
CA ASP A 26 5.86 -0.07 18.58
C ASP A 26 6.33 -0.25 20.03
N ALA A 27 6.31 0.82 20.83
CA ALA A 27 6.66 0.74 22.25
C ALA A 27 5.67 -0.16 23.01
N LEU A 28 4.38 -0.07 22.70
CA LEU A 28 3.35 -0.92 23.27
C LEU A 28 3.49 -2.39 22.84
N HIS A 29 3.83 -2.64 21.57
CA HIS A 29 4.12 -3.97 21.03
C HIS A 29 5.28 -4.63 21.78
N LYS A 30 6.40 -3.90 21.97
CA LYS A 30 7.60 -4.42 22.64
C LYS A 30 7.37 -4.90 24.07
N VAL A 31 6.37 -4.34 24.77
CA VAL A 31 6.00 -4.77 26.13
C VAL A 31 4.84 -5.78 26.15
N GLY A 32 4.42 -6.28 24.99
CA GLY A 32 3.27 -7.20 24.84
C GLY A 32 1.96 -6.56 25.28
N GLY A 33 1.82 -5.25 25.09
CA GLY A 33 0.69 -4.47 25.59
C GLY A 33 -0.49 -4.39 24.61
N ILE A 34 -0.28 -4.64 23.31
CA ILE A 34 -1.33 -4.47 22.31
C ILE A 34 -2.47 -5.47 22.55
N LYS A 35 -2.19 -6.78 22.61
CA LYS A 35 -3.22 -7.78 22.96
C LYS A 35 -3.94 -7.50 24.27
N ARG A 36 -3.24 -6.96 25.28
CA ARG A 36 -3.86 -6.63 26.57
C ARG A 36 -4.84 -5.46 26.49
N VAL A 37 -4.60 -4.51 25.58
CA VAL A 37 -5.44 -3.32 25.40
C VAL A 37 -6.58 -3.56 24.42
N TYR A 38 -6.34 -4.29 23.34
CA TYR A 38 -7.28 -4.45 22.23
C TYR A 38 -7.96 -5.83 22.18
N GLY A 39 -7.52 -6.80 22.99
CA GLY A 39 -8.10 -8.13 23.05
C GLY A 39 -7.58 -9.06 21.94
N GLU A 40 -8.31 -10.17 21.74
CA GLU A 40 -7.99 -11.12 20.68
C GLU A 40 -8.58 -10.68 19.32
N PRO A 41 -7.87 -10.94 18.21
CA PRO A 41 -8.37 -10.64 16.88
C PRO A 41 -9.67 -11.37 16.53
N VAL A 42 -10.50 -10.74 15.72
CA VAL A 42 -11.66 -11.40 15.11
C VAL A 42 -11.17 -12.49 14.16
N SER A 43 -11.72 -13.70 14.31
CA SER A 43 -11.50 -14.82 13.37
C SER A 43 -12.70 -14.95 12.46
N ASP A 44 -12.51 -14.61 11.19
CA ASP A 44 -13.56 -14.64 10.17
C ASP A 44 -12.93 -14.94 8.79
N PRO A 45 -12.35 -16.14 8.61
CA PRO A 45 -11.42 -16.39 7.52
C PRO A 45 -12.10 -16.39 6.14
N VAL A 46 -11.35 -15.98 5.13
CA VAL A 46 -11.77 -16.01 3.72
C VAL A 46 -10.61 -16.39 2.82
N GLU A 47 -10.88 -17.21 1.80
CA GLU A 47 -9.92 -17.51 0.73
C GLU A 47 -10.19 -16.59 -0.46
N LEU A 48 -9.14 -15.91 -0.93
CA LEU A 48 -9.22 -14.97 -2.04
C LEU A 48 -7.85 -14.90 -2.72
N MET A 49 -7.83 -14.94 -4.07
CA MET A 49 -6.59 -14.91 -4.87
C MET A 49 -5.57 -16.00 -4.49
N GLY A 50 -6.04 -17.16 -4.00
CA GLY A 50 -5.17 -18.24 -3.52
C GLY A 50 -4.50 -17.98 -2.15
N LEU A 51 -4.87 -16.89 -1.47
CA LEU A 51 -4.44 -16.56 -0.12
C LEU A 51 -5.56 -16.83 0.88
N ARG A 52 -5.21 -17.22 2.11
CA ARG A 52 -6.16 -17.41 3.22
C ARG A 52 -6.04 -16.28 4.22
N PHE A 53 -6.94 -15.31 4.12
CA PHE A 53 -7.03 -14.17 5.04
C PHE A 53 -7.64 -14.61 6.38
N PRO A 54 -7.04 -14.26 7.54
CA PRO A 54 -7.59 -14.57 8.86
C PRO A 54 -8.93 -13.89 9.15
N ASN A 55 -9.14 -12.70 8.57
CA ASN A 55 -10.39 -11.96 8.58
C ASN A 55 -10.47 -11.00 7.38
N ARG A 56 -11.64 -10.38 7.18
CA ARG A 56 -11.98 -9.53 6.04
C ARG A 56 -11.54 -8.07 6.16
N VAL A 57 -10.85 -7.68 7.24
CA VAL A 57 -10.46 -6.29 7.50
C VAL A 57 -8.94 -6.15 7.40
N GLY A 58 -8.48 -5.35 6.44
CA GLY A 58 -7.07 -5.03 6.28
C GLY A 58 -6.74 -3.57 6.54
N LEU A 59 -5.45 -3.32 6.75
CA LEU A 59 -4.91 -1.98 6.81
C LEU A 59 -4.45 -1.55 5.40
N ALA A 60 -4.99 -0.43 4.91
CA ALA A 60 -4.65 0.10 3.59
C ALA A 60 -3.25 0.74 3.55
N ALA A 61 -2.66 0.79 2.34
CA ALA A 61 -1.40 1.49 2.10
C ALA A 61 -1.46 2.97 2.47
N GLY A 62 -0.29 3.53 2.77
CA GLY A 62 -0.09 4.93 3.10
C GLY A 62 0.08 5.19 4.60
N LEU A 63 -0.33 4.25 5.47
CA LEU A 63 -0.03 4.34 6.91
C LEU A 63 1.43 3.95 7.17
N ASP A 64 1.82 2.70 6.89
CA ASP A 64 3.22 2.26 7.01
C ASP A 64 3.88 2.14 5.63
N LYS A 65 4.45 3.25 5.16
CA LYS A 65 5.02 3.34 3.81
C LYS A 65 6.32 2.55 3.63
N ASN A 66 7.00 2.23 4.72
CA ASN A 66 8.36 1.66 4.71
C ASN A 66 8.42 0.26 5.34
N ALA A 67 7.28 -0.29 5.80
CA ALA A 67 7.21 -1.47 6.65
C ALA A 67 7.99 -1.32 7.97
N ASP A 68 8.08 -0.10 8.51
CA ASP A 68 8.84 0.19 9.73
C ASP A 68 8.10 -0.26 11.01
N HIS A 69 6.78 -0.49 10.92
CA HIS A 69 5.87 -0.71 12.06
C HIS A 69 5.01 -1.97 11.89
N LEU A 70 5.41 -2.87 10.99
CA LEU A 70 4.60 -3.98 10.49
C LEU A 70 4.15 -4.94 11.61
N ASP A 71 5.05 -5.27 12.54
CA ASP A 71 4.76 -6.19 13.65
C ASP A 71 3.73 -5.60 14.62
N ALA A 72 3.90 -4.32 14.96
CA ALA A 72 3.01 -3.64 15.88
C ALA A 72 1.62 -3.41 15.26
N LEU A 73 1.55 -3.08 13.96
CA LEU A 73 0.29 -2.96 13.23
C LEU A 73 -0.40 -4.32 13.05
N GLY A 74 0.37 -5.38 12.78
CA GLY A 74 -0.14 -6.74 12.66
C GLY A 74 -0.80 -7.27 13.93
N GLU A 75 -0.33 -6.84 15.11
CA GLU A 75 -0.90 -7.24 16.40
C GLU A 75 -2.26 -6.55 16.70
N LEU A 76 -2.64 -5.50 15.96
CA LEU A 76 -3.95 -4.86 16.11
C LEU A 76 -5.13 -5.72 15.62
N GLY A 77 -4.85 -6.85 14.97
CA GLY A 77 -5.88 -7.82 14.56
C GLY A 77 -6.35 -7.71 13.10
N PHE A 78 -5.68 -6.92 12.27
CA PHE A 78 -5.93 -6.89 10.82
C PHE A 78 -5.64 -8.25 10.17
N GLY A 79 -6.52 -8.68 9.27
CA GLY A 79 -6.31 -9.88 8.45
C GLY A 79 -5.17 -9.73 7.46
N PHE A 80 -4.87 -8.50 7.04
CA PHE A 80 -3.70 -8.18 6.22
C PHE A 80 -3.23 -6.75 6.44
N VAL A 81 -1.97 -6.47 6.13
CA VAL A 81 -1.39 -5.13 6.13
C VAL A 81 -0.80 -4.82 4.76
N GLU A 82 -1.29 -3.77 4.11
CA GLU A 82 -0.69 -3.24 2.90
C GLU A 82 0.32 -2.13 3.23
N VAL A 83 1.60 -2.37 2.96
CA VAL A 83 2.68 -1.38 3.13
C VAL A 83 2.94 -0.61 1.83
N GLY A 84 3.66 0.50 1.92
CA GLY A 84 3.91 1.40 0.79
C GLY A 84 2.91 2.56 0.73
N THR A 85 2.77 3.29 -0.38
CA THR A 85 3.41 3.07 -1.67
C THR A 85 4.91 3.31 -1.62
N VAL A 86 5.68 2.32 -2.09
CA VAL A 86 7.14 2.41 -2.23
C VAL A 86 7.53 2.67 -3.68
N THR A 87 8.66 3.35 -3.88
CA THR A 87 9.24 3.63 -5.19
C THR A 87 10.64 3.02 -5.29
N PRO A 88 11.23 2.86 -6.49
CA PRO A 88 12.56 2.27 -6.61
C PRO A 88 13.60 2.98 -5.74
N LYS A 89 13.68 4.30 -5.84
CA LYS A 89 14.57 5.15 -5.03
C LYS A 89 13.82 5.82 -3.90
N ALA A 90 14.51 6.11 -2.80
CA ALA A 90 13.99 6.94 -1.73
C ALA A 90 13.65 8.35 -2.23
N GLN A 91 12.59 8.94 -1.68
CA GLN A 91 12.24 10.33 -1.97
C GLN A 91 11.54 11.00 -0.78
N PRO A 92 11.77 12.31 -0.57
CA PRO A 92 11.19 13.03 0.57
C PRO A 92 9.69 13.27 0.43
N GLY A 93 9.13 13.17 -0.79
CA GLY A 93 7.78 13.57 -1.16
C GLY A 93 7.62 15.10 -1.29
N ASN A 94 6.38 15.58 -1.32
CA ASN A 94 6.09 17.01 -1.48
C ASN A 94 6.45 17.82 -0.21
N PRO A 95 6.69 19.13 -0.30
CA PRO A 95 6.95 19.99 0.86
C PRO A 95 5.84 19.97 1.91
N LYS A 96 6.20 20.16 3.18
CA LYS A 96 5.25 20.32 4.31
C LYS A 96 4.69 21.75 4.36
N PRO A 97 3.47 21.97 4.90
CA PRO A 97 2.52 20.96 5.39
C PRO A 97 1.81 20.23 4.22
N ARG A 98 1.54 18.94 4.42
CA ARG A 98 1.03 18.03 3.38
C ARG A 98 0.02 16.99 3.87
N LEU A 99 -0.40 17.09 5.13
CA LEU A 99 -1.46 16.28 5.72
C LEU A 99 -2.35 17.22 6.55
N PHE A 100 -3.65 17.16 6.30
CA PHE A 100 -4.65 18.04 6.90
C PHE A 100 -5.81 17.19 7.42
N ARG A 101 -6.37 17.58 8.56
CA ARG A 101 -7.56 16.94 9.15
C ARG A 101 -8.76 17.85 9.02
N LEU A 102 -9.89 17.31 8.60
CA LEU A 102 -11.19 17.96 8.59
C LEU A 102 -12.05 17.27 9.64
N VAL A 103 -11.84 17.61 10.91
CA VAL A 103 -12.41 16.88 12.05
C VAL A 103 -13.93 16.79 12.00
N GLY A 104 -14.62 17.87 11.62
CA GLY A 104 -16.08 17.90 11.49
C GLY A 104 -16.65 17.02 10.37
N HIS A 105 -15.81 16.52 9.46
CA HIS A 105 -16.20 15.65 8.34
C HIS A 105 -15.57 14.25 8.46
N GLU A 106 -14.87 13.98 9.57
CA GLU A 106 -14.08 12.76 9.77
C GLU A 106 -13.14 12.42 8.59
N ALA A 107 -12.63 13.46 7.94
CA ALA A 107 -11.87 13.35 6.69
C ALA A 107 -10.43 13.82 6.83
N ILE A 108 -9.59 13.37 5.90
CA ILE A 108 -8.22 13.84 5.73
C ILE A 108 -7.99 14.29 4.29
N ILE A 109 -7.15 15.31 4.11
CA ILE A 109 -6.58 15.68 2.81
C ILE A 109 -5.07 15.50 2.92
N ASN A 110 -4.47 14.80 1.98
CA ASN A 110 -3.02 14.65 1.93
C ASN A 110 -2.48 14.90 0.53
N ARG A 111 -1.27 15.43 0.50
CA ARG A 111 -0.47 15.61 -0.71
C ARG A 111 0.94 15.09 -0.53
N PHE A 112 1.08 13.87 -0.01
CA PHE A 112 2.38 13.33 0.38
C PHE A 112 3.37 13.20 -0.79
N GLY A 113 2.92 12.82 -1.98
CA GLY A 113 3.80 12.60 -3.14
C GLY A 113 4.77 11.43 -2.94
N PHE A 114 4.27 10.29 -2.44
CA PHE A 114 5.04 9.07 -2.17
C PHE A 114 6.35 9.29 -1.38
N ASN A 115 6.31 9.96 -0.22
CA ASN A 115 7.47 10.00 0.67
C ASN A 115 7.79 8.59 1.22
N ASN A 116 8.96 8.05 0.91
CA ASN A 116 9.38 6.70 1.30
C ASN A 116 10.92 6.55 1.27
N LYS A 117 11.42 5.48 1.88
CA LYS A 117 12.86 5.17 2.01
C LYS A 117 13.42 4.29 0.87
N GLY A 118 12.64 4.04 -0.18
CA GLY A 118 13.01 3.21 -1.32
C GLY A 118 12.69 1.73 -1.12
N VAL A 119 12.64 0.98 -2.23
CA VAL A 119 12.20 -0.41 -2.24
C VAL A 119 13.15 -1.35 -1.50
N GLU A 120 14.46 -1.09 -1.54
CA GLU A 120 15.45 -1.89 -0.83
C GLU A 120 15.25 -1.84 0.69
N HIS A 121 14.98 -0.64 1.25
CA HIS A 121 14.66 -0.48 2.66
C HIS A 121 13.40 -1.24 3.04
N LEU A 122 12.33 -1.08 2.25
CA LEU A 122 11.07 -1.77 2.51
C LEU A 122 11.25 -3.29 2.52
N VAL A 123 11.92 -3.86 1.50
CA VAL A 123 12.17 -5.30 1.43
C VAL A 123 13.00 -5.78 2.63
N ALA A 124 14.01 -5.02 3.04
CA ALA A 124 14.83 -5.35 4.21
C ALA A 124 14.01 -5.37 5.51
N GLN A 125 13.03 -4.47 5.65
CA GLN A 125 12.14 -4.44 6.81
C GLN A 125 11.12 -5.59 6.78
N VAL A 126 10.50 -5.83 5.63
CA VAL A 126 9.54 -6.92 5.43
C VAL A 126 10.19 -8.29 5.73
N LYS A 127 11.46 -8.49 5.37
CA LYS A 127 12.20 -9.73 5.67
C LYS A 127 12.52 -9.93 7.16
N LYS A 128 12.52 -8.86 7.96
CA LYS A 128 12.79 -8.91 9.41
C LYS A 128 11.53 -9.07 10.25
N ARG A 129 10.35 -9.00 9.63
CA ARG A 129 9.06 -9.02 10.33
C ARG A 129 8.87 -10.32 11.11
N HIS A 130 8.22 -10.20 12.27
CA HIS A 130 7.66 -11.33 13.02
C HIS A 130 6.16 -11.53 12.74
N TYR A 131 5.51 -10.54 12.11
CA TYR A 131 4.12 -10.65 11.65
C TYR A 131 3.96 -11.77 10.62
N ASN A 132 3.09 -12.73 10.96
CA ASN A 132 2.81 -13.91 10.15
C ASN A 132 1.50 -13.80 9.35
N GLY A 133 0.86 -12.62 9.34
CA GLY A 133 -0.30 -12.39 8.48
C GLY A 133 0.10 -11.99 7.06
N ILE A 134 -0.90 -11.71 6.23
CA ILE A 134 -0.72 -11.38 4.82
C ILE A 134 -0.19 -9.95 4.69
N VAL A 135 0.88 -9.79 3.92
CA VAL A 135 1.50 -8.49 3.63
C VAL A 135 1.38 -8.15 2.16
N GLY A 136 0.56 -7.14 1.88
CA GLY A 136 0.50 -6.50 0.57
C GLY A 136 1.62 -5.48 0.40
N ILE A 137 2.25 -5.43 -0.76
CA ILE A 137 3.23 -4.38 -1.07
C ILE A 137 2.72 -3.50 -2.21
N ASN A 138 2.42 -2.25 -1.87
CA ASN A 138 1.96 -1.24 -2.80
C ASN A 138 3.16 -0.54 -3.47
N ILE A 139 3.23 -0.60 -4.81
CA ILE A 139 4.36 -0.09 -5.60
C ILE A 139 3.93 1.09 -6.47
N GLY A 140 4.86 2.02 -6.71
CA GLY A 140 4.61 3.22 -7.50
C GLY A 140 5.87 3.77 -8.15
N LYS A 141 5.66 4.80 -8.96
CA LYS A 141 6.71 5.52 -9.70
C LYS A 141 7.38 6.60 -8.84
N ASN A 142 8.69 6.76 -8.96
CA ASN A 142 9.42 7.90 -8.40
C ASN A 142 8.87 9.22 -8.97
N LEU A 143 8.92 10.30 -8.18
CA LEU A 143 8.43 11.62 -8.60
C LEU A 143 9.20 12.15 -9.82
N THR A 144 10.51 11.87 -9.89
CA THR A 144 11.42 12.37 -10.93
C THR A 144 11.40 11.58 -12.23
N THR A 145 10.85 10.36 -12.21
CA THR A 145 10.68 9.55 -13.43
C THR A 145 9.54 10.13 -14.25
N SER A 146 9.71 10.29 -15.56
CA SER A 146 8.62 10.77 -16.41
C SER A 146 7.51 9.72 -16.52
N VAL A 147 6.32 10.09 -17.01
CA VAL A 147 5.20 9.14 -17.14
C VAL A 147 5.50 8.09 -18.21
N GLU A 148 6.23 8.45 -19.26
CA GLU A 148 6.63 7.56 -20.35
C GLU A 148 7.58 6.46 -19.84
N HIS A 149 8.38 6.75 -18.81
CA HIS A 149 9.30 5.81 -18.16
C HIS A 149 8.71 5.20 -16.88
N ALA A 150 7.40 5.38 -16.62
CA ALA A 150 6.76 4.85 -15.43
C ALA A 150 6.91 3.33 -15.29
N LEU A 151 6.82 2.61 -16.41
CA LEU A 151 6.90 1.16 -16.46
C LEU A 151 8.20 0.65 -15.83
N ASP A 152 9.33 1.30 -16.09
CA ASP A 152 10.64 0.89 -15.58
C ASP A 152 10.66 0.87 -14.04
N ASP A 153 10.03 1.86 -13.40
CA ASP A 153 9.92 1.92 -11.94
C ASP A 153 9.04 0.79 -11.39
N TYR A 154 7.90 0.50 -12.05
CA TYR A 154 7.03 -0.61 -11.62
C TYR A 154 7.72 -1.96 -11.78
N LEU A 155 8.45 -2.19 -12.88
CA LEU A 155 9.19 -3.43 -13.09
C LEU A 155 10.34 -3.59 -12.09
N ALA A 156 11.07 -2.51 -11.79
CA ALA A 156 12.12 -2.51 -10.78
C ALA A 156 11.57 -2.83 -9.38
N CYS A 157 10.48 -2.18 -9.00
CA CYS A 157 9.80 -2.48 -7.73
C CYS A 157 9.27 -3.91 -7.69
N LEU A 158 8.56 -4.36 -8.74
CA LEU A 158 8.01 -5.71 -8.85
C LEU A 158 9.10 -6.76 -8.63
N ASN A 159 10.23 -6.65 -9.32
CA ASN A 159 11.37 -7.54 -9.18
C ASN A 159 11.92 -7.58 -7.74
N ALA A 160 12.01 -6.42 -7.09
CA ALA A 160 12.53 -6.32 -5.73
C ALA A 160 11.57 -6.90 -4.67
N VAL A 161 10.26 -6.68 -4.82
CA VAL A 161 9.27 -7.02 -3.79
C VAL A 161 8.66 -8.41 -3.95
N HIS A 162 8.72 -9.00 -5.16
CA HIS A 162 8.07 -10.29 -5.46
C HIS A 162 8.41 -11.37 -4.46
N GLY A 163 9.67 -11.55 -4.09
CA GLY A 163 10.06 -12.60 -3.13
C GLY A 163 9.65 -12.35 -1.67
N SER A 164 9.04 -11.21 -1.32
CA SER A 164 8.68 -10.84 0.07
C SER A 164 7.21 -10.44 0.25
N ALA A 165 6.48 -10.23 -0.84
CA ALA A 165 5.07 -9.88 -0.85
C ALA A 165 4.17 -11.12 -0.81
N ASP A 166 3.05 -11.04 -0.11
CA ASP A 166 1.96 -12.02 -0.25
C ASP A 166 1.05 -11.65 -1.42
N TYR A 167 0.85 -10.35 -1.68
CA TYR A 167 0.30 -9.80 -2.92
C TYR A 167 0.94 -8.46 -3.25
N ILE A 168 0.84 -8.02 -4.50
CA ILE A 168 1.43 -6.76 -4.98
C ILE A 168 0.34 -5.87 -5.54
N ALA A 169 0.34 -4.59 -5.15
CA ALA A 169 -0.61 -3.60 -5.65
C ALA A 169 0.10 -2.55 -6.51
N VAL A 170 -0.22 -2.50 -7.80
CA VAL A 170 0.24 -1.49 -8.75
C VAL A 170 -0.59 -0.21 -8.55
N ASN A 171 0.01 0.82 -7.97
CA ASN A 171 -0.70 2.07 -7.70
C ASN A 171 -0.55 3.07 -8.85
N ILE A 172 -1.65 3.31 -9.56
CA ILE A 172 -1.76 4.28 -10.65
C ILE A 172 -2.73 5.44 -10.33
N SER A 173 -3.21 5.51 -9.08
CA SER A 173 -4.34 6.38 -8.71
C SER A 173 -3.99 7.59 -7.85
N SER A 174 -2.72 7.72 -7.43
CA SER A 174 -2.27 8.87 -6.62
C SER A 174 -2.54 10.21 -7.33
N PRO A 175 -3.31 11.13 -6.72
CA PRO A 175 -3.49 12.49 -7.24
C PRO A 175 -2.24 13.38 -7.04
N ASN A 176 -1.25 12.88 -6.28
CA ASN A 176 -0.14 13.67 -5.76
C ASN A 176 1.17 13.48 -6.54
N THR A 177 1.10 12.71 -7.63
CA THR A 177 2.20 12.47 -8.57
C THR A 177 1.73 12.95 -9.94
N PRO A 178 2.30 14.05 -10.49
CA PRO A 178 1.84 14.64 -11.74
C PRO A 178 1.75 13.62 -12.88
N GLY A 179 0.63 13.64 -13.61
CA GLY A 179 0.39 12.77 -14.76
C GLY A 179 0.12 11.29 -14.44
N LEU A 180 0.24 10.83 -13.19
CA LEU A 180 0.11 9.39 -12.89
C LEU A 180 -1.27 8.84 -13.25
N ARG A 181 -2.32 9.63 -12.98
CA ARG A 181 -3.71 9.22 -13.25
C ARG A 181 -4.03 9.08 -14.72
N THR A 182 -3.23 9.66 -15.63
CA THR A 182 -3.48 9.51 -17.08
C THR A 182 -3.21 8.08 -17.54
N LEU A 183 -2.35 7.34 -16.81
CA LEU A 183 -2.08 5.92 -17.05
C LEU A 183 -3.29 5.02 -16.82
N GLN A 184 -4.37 5.52 -16.23
CA GLN A 184 -5.59 4.75 -15.96
C GLN A 184 -6.48 4.60 -17.20
N PHE A 185 -6.20 5.28 -18.31
CA PHE A 185 -7.14 5.37 -19.42
C PHE A 185 -6.61 4.76 -20.72
N GLY A 186 -7.50 4.07 -21.43
CA GLY A 186 -7.28 3.61 -22.80
C GLY A 186 -6.06 2.70 -22.98
N GLU A 187 -5.39 2.86 -24.11
CA GLU A 187 -4.22 2.05 -24.50
C GLU A 187 -3.03 2.19 -23.55
N GLN A 188 -2.93 3.30 -22.82
CA GLN A 188 -1.83 3.52 -21.86
C GLN A 188 -1.91 2.55 -20.68
N LEU A 189 -3.12 2.22 -20.23
CA LEU A 189 -3.30 1.25 -19.14
C LEU A 189 -2.88 -0.15 -19.58
N ASP A 190 -3.31 -0.57 -20.78
CA ASP A 190 -2.92 -1.87 -21.35
C ASP A 190 -1.39 -1.94 -21.58
N ALA A 191 -0.79 -0.86 -22.11
CA ALA A 191 0.65 -0.76 -22.33
C ALA A 191 1.47 -0.80 -21.02
N LEU A 192 0.86 -0.43 -19.89
CA LEU A 192 1.49 -0.51 -18.57
C LEU A 192 1.26 -1.90 -17.94
N LEU A 193 0.01 -2.37 -17.89
CA LEU A 193 -0.36 -3.60 -17.18
C LEU A 193 0.15 -4.87 -17.86
N GLY A 194 0.16 -4.91 -19.20
CA GLY A 194 0.60 -6.09 -19.95
C GLY A 194 2.05 -6.48 -19.63
N PRO A 195 3.02 -5.57 -19.75
CA PRO A 195 4.40 -5.84 -19.38
C PRO A 195 4.60 -6.16 -17.88
N ILE A 196 3.86 -5.50 -16.98
CA ILE A 196 3.91 -5.81 -15.53
C ILE A 196 3.40 -7.24 -15.27
N ARG A 197 2.28 -7.65 -15.88
CA ARG A 197 1.76 -9.03 -15.76
C ARG A 197 2.75 -10.04 -16.32
N ALA A 198 3.33 -9.77 -17.50
CA ALA A 198 4.33 -10.64 -18.11
C ALA A 198 5.53 -10.84 -17.17
N LYS A 199 6.03 -9.76 -16.57
CA LYS A 199 7.12 -9.84 -15.59
C LYS A 199 6.71 -10.57 -14.32
N SER A 200 5.49 -10.38 -13.83
CA SER A 200 4.97 -11.11 -12.66
C SER A 200 4.98 -12.62 -12.90
N ARG A 201 4.50 -13.07 -14.07
CA ARG A 201 4.50 -14.49 -14.45
C ARG A 201 5.90 -15.08 -14.58
N GLU A 202 6.84 -14.30 -15.12
CA GLU A 202 8.24 -14.70 -15.19
C GLU A 202 8.81 -14.93 -13.78
N LEU A 203 8.56 -14.01 -12.85
CA LEU A 203 8.99 -14.12 -11.45
C LEU A 203 8.29 -15.26 -10.72
N ASP A 204 7.00 -15.48 -10.98
CA ASP A 204 6.24 -16.60 -10.42
C ASP A 204 6.85 -17.94 -10.83
N ALA A 205 7.17 -18.10 -12.13
CA ALA A 205 7.82 -19.29 -12.66
C ALA A 205 9.21 -19.53 -12.08
N GLN A 206 10.00 -18.46 -11.89
CA GLN A 206 11.33 -18.52 -11.28
C GLN A 206 11.27 -18.90 -9.79
N ALA A 207 10.28 -18.39 -9.06
CA ALA A 207 10.12 -18.62 -7.62
C ALA A 207 9.35 -19.91 -7.30
N GLY A 208 8.67 -20.52 -8.28
CA GLY A 208 7.80 -21.68 -8.07
C GLY A 208 6.56 -21.36 -7.23
N ARG A 209 6.10 -20.10 -7.23
CA ARG A 209 4.92 -19.64 -6.48
C ARG A 209 4.20 -18.54 -7.26
N ASN A 210 2.88 -18.44 -7.10
CA ASN A 210 2.11 -17.36 -7.71
C ASN A 210 1.87 -16.24 -6.69
N VAL A 211 2.27 -15.01 -7.01
CA VAL A 211 2.01 -13.83 -6.18
C VAL A 211 0.90 -12.99 -6.83
N PRO A 212 -0.28 -12.86 -6.21
CA PRO A 212 -1.36 -12.08 -6.77
C PRO A 212 -0.95 -10.63 -7.08
N LEU A 213 -1.29 -10.20 -8.29
CA LEU A 213 -1.02 -8.85 -8.80
C LEU A 213 -2.35 -8.11 -8.96
N LEU A 214 -2.49 -7.04 -8.19
CA LEU A 214 -3.66 -6.18 -8.17
C LEU A 214 -3.32 -4.80 -8.74
N VAL A 215 -4.32 -4.08 -9.21
CA VAL A 215 -4.21 -2.64 -9.55
C VAL A 215 -5.04 -1.80 -8.60
N LYS A 216 -4.52 -0.64 -8.20
CA LYS A 216 -5.24 0.35 -7.37
C LYS A 216 -5.63 1.55 -8.22
N ILE A 217 -6.93 1.80 -8.30
CA ILE A 217 -7.55 2.81 -9.18
C ILE A 217 -8.09 4.00 -8.38
N ALA A 218 -8.41 5.09 -9.06
CA ALA A 218 -8.97 6.31 -8.45
C ALA A 218 -10.51 6.22 -8.41
N PRO A 219 -11.17 6.86 -7.42
CA PRO A 219 -12.63 6.94 -7.41
C PRO A 219 -13.17 7.98 -8.41
N ASP A 220 -12.31 8.87 -8.91
CA ASP A 220 -12.68 10.03 -9.72
C ASP A 220 -12.79 9.64 -11.22
N MET A 221 -13.78 8.82 -11.58
CA MET A 221 -14.00 8.34 -12.96
C MET A 221 -15.49 8.31 -13.32
N SER A 222 -15.83 8.46 -14.61
CA SER A 222 -17.18 8.20 -15.14
C SER A 222 -17.50 6.71 -15.18
N GLU A 223 -18.78 6.34 -15.30
CA GLU A 223 -19.18 4.93 -15.47
C GLU A 223 -18.56 4.31 -16.72
N GLU A 224 -18.40 5.08 -17.81
CA GLU A 224 -17.76 4.59 -19.04
C GLU A 224 -16.26 4.34 -18.82
N GLU A 225 -15.58 5.23 -18.10
CA GLU A 225 -14.17 5.07 -17.73
C GLU A 225 -13.96 3.85 -16.85
N VAL A 226 -14.85 3.61 -15.87
CA VAL A 226 -14.83 2.40 -15.03
C VAL A 226 -14.96 1.14 -15.88
N ALA A 227 -15.88 1.12 -16.86
CA ALA A 227 -16.05 -0.03 -17.75
C ALA A 227 -14.80 -0.29 -18.62
N LEU A 228 -14.14 0.76 -19.11
CA LEU A 228 -12.90 0.66 -19.87
C LEU A 228 -11.75 0.10 -19.02
N VAL A 229 -11.59 0.62 -17.80
CA VAL A 229 -10.60 0.14 -16.83
C VAL A 229 -10.83 -1.33 -16.49
N ALA A 230 -12.07 -1.71 -16.17
CA ALA A 230 -12.42 -3.11 -15.90
C ALA A 230 -12.09 -4.03 -17.07
N GLY A 231 -12.35 -3.58 -18.30
CA GLY A 231 -11.97 -4.31 -19.51
C GLY A 231 -10.46 -4.51 -19.65
N SER A 232 -9.66 -3.48 -19.34
CA SER A 232 -8.19 -3.58 -19.36
C SER A 232 -7.64 -4.51 -18.28
N ILE A 233 -8.18 -4.43 -17.06
CA ILE A 233 -7.83 -5.33 -15.95
C ILE A 233 -8.08 -6.79 -16.34
N ALA A 234 -9.25 -7.07 -16.93
CA ALA A 234 -9.60 -8.42 -17.39
C ALA A 234 -8.69 -8.90 -18.54
N ARG A 235 -8.43 -8.06 -19.55
CA ARG A 235 -7.54 -8.41 -20.69
C ARG A 235 -6.11 -8.72 -20.26
N ASN A 236 -5.59 -8.01 -19.27
CA ASN A 236 -4.26 -8.24 -18.72
C ASN A 236 -4.26 -9.27 -17.59
N GLU A 237 -5.41 -9.90 -17.31
CA GLU A 237 -5.56 -11.02 -16.39
C GLU A 237 -5.02 -10.72 -14.98
N LEU A 238 -5.26 -9.50 -14.48
CA LEU A 238 -4.91 -9.09 -13.11
C LEU A 238 -5.76 -9.88 -12.10
N ASP A 239 -5.21 -10.17 -10.94
CA ASP A 239 -5.86 -11.05 -9.96
C ASP A 239 -6.88 -10.31 -9.08
N GLY A 240 -6.87 -8.96 -9.11
CA GLY A 240 -7.86 -8.15 -8.42
C GLY A 240 -7.71 -6.65 -8.62
N VAL A 241 -8.65 -5.90 -8.06
CA VAL A 241 -8.70 -4.44 -8.07
C VAL A 241 -8.88 -3.91 -6.64
N ILE A 242 -8.18 -2.83 -6.32
CA ILE A 242 -8.37 -2.06 -5.08
C ILE A 242 -9.07 -0.76 -5.47
N ALA A 243 -10.31 -0.59 -5.02
CA ALA A 243 -11.20 0.52 -5.33
C ALA A 243 -11.86 1.07 -4.06
#